data_AF-A0A4R5A206-F1
#
_entry.id   AF-A0A4R5A206-F1
#
_cell.length_a   1.000
_cell.length_b   1.000
_cell.length_c   1.000
_cell.angle_alpha   90.00
_cell.angle_beta   90.00
_cell.angle_gamma   90.00
#
_symmetry.space_group_name_H-M   'P 1'
#
loop_
_entity.id
_entity.type
_entity.pdbx_description
1 polymer ?
#
loop_
_entity_poly.entity_id
_entity_poly.type
_entity_poly.pdbx_seq_one_letter_code
_entity_poly.pdbx_strand_id
1 'polypeptide(L)'
;MFTEGIWLRLARDGDALTAEWSSDGETWTAFGPTRSISSMTDPRIGLAAYNGAGQPAAFDFFRIDQGEPADTTGPDVAMTGIEDGATPGDSEVVELQVSATDSQSGLGSLAVDLDGERLAECGSPQSVTLDLWALELGDHVLEVTAVDGAGNRTVERIGFTVVTPSPTFWPTWNGSNGTAP
;
A
#
# COMPACT_ATOMS: atom_id res chain seq x y z
N MET A 1 39.97 13.32 26.89
CA MET A 1 38.84 12.65 26.23
C MET A 1 39.43 11.83 25.11
N PHE A 2 39.41 10.49 25.22
CA PHE A 2 39.71 9.63 24.09
C PHE A 2 38.41 9.53 23.29
N THR A 3 38.46 9.74 21.97
CA THR A 3 37.32 9.46 21.09
C THR A 3 37.00 7.98 21.21
N GLU A 4 35.73 7.61 21.41
CA GLU A 4 35.24 6.21 21.49
C GLU A 4 35.32 5.48 20.13
N GLY A 5 36.33 5.80 19.32
CA GLY A 5 36.41 5.46 17.91
C GLY A 5 35.99 6.61 17.00
N ILE A 6 36.16 6.39 15.70
CA ILE A 6 35.61 7.19 14.62
C ILE A 6 34.83 6.22 13.74
N TRP A 7 33.64 6.62 13.31
CA TRP A 7 32.84 5.85 12.37
C TRP A 7 33.04 6.39 10.98
N LEU A 8 33.17 5.48 10.01
CA LEU A 8 33.22 5.80 8.59
C LEU A 8 32.05 5.11 7.90
N ARG A 9 31.40 5.83 6.98
CA ARG A 9 30.34 5.30 6.13
C ARG A 9 30.64 5.65 4.68
N LEU A 10 30.43 4.68 3.81
CA LEU A 10 30.32 4.88 2.37
C LEU A 10 28.87 4.60 1.98
N ALA A 11 28.25 5.52 1.27
CA ALA A 11 26.91 5.34 0.72
C ALA A 11 26.97 5.34 -0.81
N ARG A 12 26.26 4.39 -1.41
CA ARG A 12 26.13 4.27 -2.86
C ARG A 12 24.69 4.60 -3.26
N ASP A 13 24.53 5.51 -4.21
CA ASP A 13 23.26 5.79 -4.89
C ASP A 13 23.49 5.73 -6.41
N GLY A 14 22.94 4.71 -7.07
CA GLY A 14 23.28 4.39 -8.45
C GLY A 14 24.79 4.22 -8.65
N ASP A 15 25.40 5.11 -9.44
CA ASP A 15 26.86 5.15 -9.67
C ASP A 15 27.59 6.17 -8.79
N ALA A 16 26.89 6.91 -7.93
CA ALA A 16 27.47 7.88 -7.03
C ALA A 16 27.88 7.23 -5.71
N LEU A 17 29.12 7.47 -5.29
CA LEU A 17 29.67 7.04 -4.02
C LEU A 17 30.03 8.27 -3.18
N THR A 18 29.46 8.39 -1.99
CA THR A 18 29.76 9.42 -1.00
C THR A 18 30.45 8.80 0.22
N ALA A 19 31.29 9.59 0.89
CA ALA A 19 31.93 9.20 2.14
C ALA A 19 31.51 10.16 3.24
N GLU A 20 31.31 9.62 4.44
CA GLU A 20 30.93 10.37 5.63
C GLU A 20 31.69 9.82 6.83
N TRP A 21 31.83 10.66 7.86
CA TRP A 21 32.40 10.25 9.14
C TRP A 21 31.54 10.76 10.30
N SER A 22 31.72 10.14 11.45
CA SER A 22 31.05 10.53 12.69
C SER A 22 31.97 10.29 13.90
N SER A 23 31.82 11.11 14.94
CA SER A 23 32.47 10.94 16.25
C SER A 23 31.55 10.35 17.33
N ASP A 24 30.24 10.24 17.05
CA ASP A 24 29.22 9.75 17.98
C ASP A 24 28.45 8.53 17.44
N GLY A 25 28.64 8.18 16.17
CA GLY A 25 27.90 7.12 15.48
C GLY A 25 26.48 7.52 15.05
N GLU A 26 26.02 8.72 15.38
CA GLU A 26 24.65 9.20 15.18
C GLU A 26 24.60 10.36 14.18
N THR A 27 25.46 11.36 14.37
CA THR A 27 25.56 12.54 13.51
C THR A 27 26.64 12.33 12.47
N TRP A 28 26.26 12.35 11.20
CA TRP A 28 27.16 12.08 10.07
C TRP A 28 27.52 13.36 9.33
N THR A 29 28.82 13.52 9.06
CA THR A 29 29.37 14.66 8.31
C THR A 29 30.00 14.18 7.01
N ALA A 30 29.63 14.80 5.90
CA ALA A 30 30.21 14.51 4.58
C ALA A 30 31.74 14.71 4.56
N PHE A 31 32.43 13.76 3.95
CA PHE A 31 33.88 13.73 3.79
C PHE A 31 34.25 13.67 2.30
N GLY A 32 34.72 14.80 1.77
CA GLY A 32 35.17 14.90 0.38
C GLY A 32 34.04 14.92 -0.65
N PRO A 33 34.37 15.02 -1.95
CA PRO A 33 33.40 15.06 -3.03
C PRO A 33 32.86 13.67 -3.38
N THR A 34 31.62 13.61 -3.88
CA THR A 34 31.03 12.43 -4.49
C THR A 34 31.91 11.91 -5.63
N ARG A 35 32.13 10.60 -5.67
CA ARG A 35 32.89 9.91 -6.73
C ARG A 35 31.97 9.02 -7.54
N SER A 36 32.18 8.96 -8.86
CA SER A 36 31.47 8.00 -9.69
C SER A 36 32.21 6.66 -9.71
N ILE A 37 31.47 5.56 -9.62
CA ILE A 37 31.96 4.19 -9.78
C ILE A 37 31.52 3.53 -11.09
N SER A 38 30.91 4.29 -12.01
CA SER A 38 30.38 3.82 -13.30
C SER A 38 31.39 3.06 -14.18
N SER A 39 32.69 3.32 -14.00
CA SER A 39 33.77 2.65 -14.74
C SER A 39 34.31 1.38 -14.06
N MET A 40 33.84 1.07 -12.84
CA MET A 40 34.28 -0.13 -12.10
C MET A 40 33.45 -1.34 -12.51
N THR A 41 34.11 -2.39 -12.99
CA THR A 41 33.48 -3.71 -13.18
C THR A 41 33.63 -4.50 -11.87
N ASP A 42 32.53 -4.94 -11.26
CA ASP A 42 32.49 -5.64 -9.95
C ASP A 42 33.23 -4.89 -8.82
N PRO A 43 32.74 -3.70 -8.40
CA PRO A 43 33.39 -2.93 -7.34
C PRO A 43 33.40 -3.70 -6.00
N ARG A 44 34.55 -3.71 -5.33
CA ARG A 44 34.74 -4.35 -4.03
C ARG A 44 34.94 -3.30 -2.95
N ILE A 45 34.37 -3.55 -1.77
CA ILE A 45 34.52 -2.70 -0.57
C ILE A 45 35.15 -3.51 0.56
N GLY A 46 35.95 -2.84 1.38
CA GLY A 46 36.60 -3.44 2.54
C GLY A 46 37.37 -2.42 3.35
N LEU A 47 37.93 -2.86 4.47
CA LEU A 47 38.77 -2.05 5.34
C LEU A 47 40.21 -2.05 4.85
N ALA A 48 40.82 -0.86 4.84
CA ALA A 48 42.24 -0.69 4.59
C ALA A 48 42.81 0.34 5.56
N ALA A 49 43.99 0.05 6.11
CA ALA A 49 44.78 0.99 6.89
C ALA A 49 46.18 1.05 6.28
N TYR A 50 46.64 2.25 5.96
CA TYR A 50 47.97 2.50 5.45
C TYR A 50 48.72 3.34 6.47
N ASN A 51 49.88 2.85 6.93
CA ASN A 51 50.80 3.64 7.73
C ASN A 51 52.12 3.82 6.97
N GLY A 52 52.79 4.95 7.18
CA GLY A 52 54.18 5.15 6.72
C GLY A 52 55.22 4.74 7.78
N ALA A 53 54.78 4.47 9.01
CA ALA A 53 55.66 4.36 10.19
C ALA A 53 55.29 3.23 11.19
N GLY A 54 54.45 2.27 10.81
CA GLY A 54 54.29 1.01 11.57
C GLY A 54 53.30 0.97 12.74
N GLN A 55 52.50 2.02 13.00
CA GLN A 55 51.47 1.94 14.05
C GLN A 55 50.29 1.03 13.63
N PRO A 56 49.81 0.13 14.52
CA PRO A 56 48.66 -0.72 14.23
C PRO A 56 47.37 0.10 14.18
N ALA A 57 46.50 -0.23 13.23
CA ALA A 57 45.11 0.21 13.24
C ALA A 57 44.23 -0.93 13.77
N ALA A 58 43.25 -0.59 14.61
CA ALA A 58 42.24 -1.52 15.08
C ALA A 58 40.88 -1.11 14.52
N PHE A 59 40.05 -2.10 14.21
CA PHE A 59 38.68 -1.91 13.73
C PHE A 59 37.78 -2.77 14.60
N ASP A 60 36.75 -2.17 15.19
CA ASP A 60 35.80 -2.92 16.01
C ASP A 60 34.85 -3.73 15.13
N PHE A 61 34.29 -3.12 14.08
CA PHE A 61 33.40 -3.81 13.16
C PHE A 61 33.50 -3.27 11.73
N PHE A 62 33.13 -4.14 10.79
CA PHE A 62 32.83 -3.80 9.41
C PHE A 62 31.43 -4.32 9.09
N ARG A 63 30.55 -3.44 8.62
CA ARG A 63 29.18 -3.78 8.25
C ARG A 63 28.89 -3.27 6.86
N ILE A 64 28.14 -4.05 6.10
CA ILE A 64 27.55 -3.64 4.83
C ILE A 64 26.05 -3.63 5.08
N ASP A 65 25.46 -2.46 4.93
CA ASP A 65 24.02 -2.27 4.93
C ASP A 65 23.61 -2.07 3.47
N GLN A 66 22.68 -2.89 2.97
CA GLN A 66 22.18 -2.77 1.60
C GLN A 66 20.91 -1.91 1.53
N GLY A 67 20.47 -1.36 2.66
CA GLY A 67 19.11 -0.84 2.81
C GLY A 67 18.09 -1.98 2.79
N GLU A 68 16.83 -1.62 3.03
CA GLU A 68 15.72 -2.53 2.74
C GLU A 68 15.62 -2.74 1.22
N PRO A 69 15.30 -3.95 0.75
CA PRO A 69 15.06 -4.17 -0.67
C PRO A 69 13.94 -3.25 -1.17
N ALA A 70 14.00 -2.88 -2.45
CA ALA A 70 12.89 -2.15 -3.07
C ALA A 70 11.60 -2.97 -2.92
N ASP A 71 10.52 -2.29 -2.54
CA ASP A 71 9.21 -2.91 -2.45
C ASP A 71 8.62 -3.11 -3.85
N THR A 72 8.24 -4.34 -4.15
CA THR A 72 7.67 -4.74 -5.44
C THR A 72 6.30 -5.40 -5.30
N THR A 73 5.72 -5.40 -4.10
CA THR A 73 4.46 -6.09 -3.80
C THR A 73 3.35 -5.06 -3.70
N GLY A 74 2.21 -5.29 -4.36
CA GLY A 74 1.06 -4.40 -4.22
C GLY A 74 0.37 -4.55 -2.85
N PRO A 75 -0.42 -3.53 -2.43
CA PRO A 75 -1.24 -3.64 -1.22
C PRO A 75 -2.18 -4.84 -1.24
N ASP A 76 -2.46 -5.39 -0.06
CA ASP A 76 -3.59 -6.31 0.15
C ASP A 76 -4.89 -5.50 0.26
N VAL A 77 -5.93 -5.90 -0.46
CA VAL A 77 -7.23 -5.21 -0.51
C VAL A 77 -8.30 -6.14 0.05
N ALA A 78 -9.21 -5.57 0.84
CA ALA A 78 -10.40 -6.26 1.30
C ALA A 78 -11.63 -5.39 1.08
N MET A 79 -12.68 -5.96 0.47
CA MET A 79 -14.00 -5.35 0.33
C MET A 79 -15.06 -6.25 0.95
N THR A 80 -16.02 -5.64 1.65
CA THR A 80 -17.25 -6.31 2.10
C THR A 80 -18.46 -5.40 1.90
N GLY A 81 -19.67 -5.97 1.94
CA GLY A 81 -20.94 -5.25 1.76
C GLY A 81 -21.70 -5.69 0.51
N ILE A 82 -20.98 -6.11 -0.54
CA ILE A 82 -21.55 -6.74 -1.73
C ILE A 82 -20.61 -7.82 -2.25
N GLU A 83 -21.17 -8.93 -2.72
CA GLU A 83 -20.43 -10.07 -3.27
C GLU A 83 -20.44 -10.04 -4.80
N ASP A 84 -19.44 -10.66 -5.42
CA ASP A 84 -19.40 -10.83 -6.88
C ASP A 84 -20.56 -11.69 -7.37
N GLY A 85 -21.29 -11.17 -8.35
CA GLY A 85 -22.51 -11.77 -8.89
C GLY A 85 -23.78 -11.53 -8.06
N ALA A 86 -23.74 -10.66 -7.03
CA ALA A 86 -24.93 -10.33 -6.25
C ALA A 86 -26.02 -9.67 -7.11
N THR A 87 -27.29 -9.89 -6.74
CA THR A 87 -28.45 -9.29 -7.44
C THR A 87 -29.38 -8.51 -6.49
N PRO A 88 -28.92 -7.40 -5.90
CA PRO A 88 -29.71 -6.65 -4.94
C PRO A 88 -30.91 -5.96 -5.61
N GLY A 89 -31.99 -5.79 -4.85
CA GLY A 89 -33.13 -4.99 -5.27
C GLY A 89 -32.79 -3.50 -5.31
N ASP A 90 -33.32 -2.77 -6.29
CA ASP A 90 -33.21 -1.30 -6.41
C ASP A 90 -33.71 -0.54 -5.17
N SER A 91 -34.61 -1.13 -4.36
CA SER A 91 -35.05 -0.53 -3.10
C SER A 91 -34.06 -0.68 -1.92
N GLU A 92 -32.95 -1.40 -2.09
CA GLU A 92 -31.97 -1.66 -1.03
C GLU A 92 -30.91 -0.55 -0.93
N VAL A 93 -30.26 -0.47 0.24
CA VAL A 93 -29.10 0.38 0.50
C VAL A 93 -27.95 -0.54 0.91
N VAL A 94 -26.82 -0.43 0.23
CA VAL A 94 -25.63 -1.24 0.50
C VAL A 94 -24.58 -0.40 1.20
N GLU A 95 -24.07 -0.89 2.33
CA GLU A 95 -22.93 -0.29 3.03
C GLU A 95 -21.66 -1.09 2.69
N LEU A 96 -20.79 -0.50 1.89
CA LEU A 96 -19.49 -1.05 1.58
C LEU A 96 -18.48 -0.70 2.66
N GLN A 97 -17.65 -1.67 3.02
CA GLN A 97 -16.45 -1.47 3.81
C GLN A 97 -15.25 -1.91 2.97
N VAL A 98 -14.36 -0.97 2.67
CA VAL A 98 -13.16 -1.21 1.87
C VAL A 98 -11.93 -0.88 2.70
N SER A 99 -10.94 -1.75 2.70
CA SER A 99 -9.64 -1.49 3.32
C SER A 99 -8.52 -1.95 2.41
N ALA A 100 -7.36 -1.34 2.60
CA ALA A 100 -6.12 -1.81 2.05
C ALA A 100 -5.00 -1.64 3.07
N THR A 101 -4.02 -2.55 3.02
CA THR A 101 -2.80 -2.50 3.83
C THR A 101 -1.59 -2.87 3.00
N ASP A 102 -0.46 -2.27 3.30
CA ASP A 102 0.85 -2.72 2.83
C ASP A 102 1.82 -2.70 4.02
N SER A 103 2.71 -3.70 4.08
CA SER A 103 3.58 -3.93 5.24
C SER A 103 5.02 -3.44 5.07
N GLN A 104 5.45 -3.12 3.84
CA GLN A 104 6.82 -2.74 3.54
C GLN A 104 6.96 -1.23 3.28
N SER A 105 6.23 -0.69 2.29
CA SER A 105 6.23 0.74 1.97
C SER A 105 5.05 1.50 2.57
N GLY A 106 4.04 0.78 3.07
CA GLY A 106 2.82 1.36 3.63
C GLY A 106 1.85 1.81 2.54
N LEU A 107 0.59 2.04 2.91
CA LEU A 107 -0.43 2.44 1.94
C LEU A 107 -0.27 3.91 1.52
N GLY A 108 -0.22 4.16 0.21
CA GLY A 108 -0.20 5.50 -0.36
C GLY A 108 -1.60 6.04 -0.64
N SER A 109 -2.43 5.27 -1.36
CA SER A 109 -3.80 5.66 -1.70
C SER A 109 -4.75 4.47 -1.85
N LEU A 110 -6.03 4.73 -1.64
CA LEU A 110 -7.14 3.80 -1.87
C LEU A 110 -8.26 4.57 -2.58
N ALA A 111 -8.79 4.02 -3.65
CA ALA A 111 -9.88 4.59 -4.43
C ALA A 111 -10.95 3.54 -4.71
N VAL A 112 -12.21 3.96 -4.65
CA VAL A 112 -13.40 3.16 -4.98
C VAL A 112 -14.15 3.87 -6.09
N ASP A 113 -14.33 3.19 -7.21
CA ASP A 113 -15.03 3.67 -8.39
C ASP A 113 -16.23 2.74 -8.68
N LEU A 114 -17.37 3.29 -9.10
CA LEU A 114 -18.54 2.55 -9.57
C LEU A 114 -18.79 2.92 -11.03
N ASP A 115 -18.73 1.95 -11.93
CA ASP A 115 -18.85 2.13 -13.38
C ASP A 115 -17.90 3.20 -13.96
N GLY A 116 -16.76 3.37 -13.30
CA GLY A 116 -15.74 4.38 -13.64
C GLY A 116 -15.93 5.76 -13.00
N GLU A 117 -16.98 5.97 -12.21
CA GLU A 117 -17.19 7.20 -11.44
C GLU A 117 -16.65 7.06 -10.00
N ARG A 118 -15.95 8.09 -9.52
CA ARG A 118 -15.29 8.06 -8.21
C ARG A 118 -16.30 8.21 -7.08
N LEU A 119 -16.36 7.20 -6.20
CA LEU A 119 -17.19 7.25 -4.99
C LEU A 119 -16.41 7.70 -3.75
N ALA A 120 -15.16 7.22 -3.60
CA ALA A 120 -14.32 7.56 -2.47
C ALA A 120 -12.83 7.49 -2.85
N GLU A 121 -12.03 8.35 -2.22
CA GLU A 121 -10.57 8.38 -2.41
C GLU A 121 -9.85 8.74 -1.12
N CYS A 122 -8.62 8.24 -0.99
CA CYS A 122 -7.71 8.45 0.12
C CYS A 122 -8.18 7.88 1.47
N GLY A 123 -7.22 7.40 2.27
CA GLY A 123 -7.51 6.80 3.58
C GLY A 123 -7.94 5.33 3.50
N SER A 124 -7.74 4.61 4.61
CA SER A 124 -8.13 3.22 4.81
C SER A 124 -8.38 3.01 6.31
N PRO A 125 -9.47 2.35 6.73
CA PRO A 125 -10.59 1.88 5.90
C PRO A 125 -11.49 3.01 5.40
N GLN A 126 -12.33 2.71 4.41
CA GLN A 126 -13.38 3.57 3.86
C GLN A 126 -14.75 2.90 4.01
N SER A 127 -15.75 3.69 4.38
CA SER A 127 -17.17 3.31 4.35
C SER A 127 -17.86 4.04 3.22
N VAL A 128 -18.51 3.32 2.30
CA VAL A 128 -19.24 3.92 1.17
C VAL A 128 -20.68 3.41 1.19
N THR A 129 -21.64 4.32 1.15
CA THR A 129 -23.07 3.99 1.05
C THR A 129 -23.50 4.04 -0.40
N LEU A 130 -24.11 2.97 -0.88
CA LEU A 130 -24.74 2.88 -2.20
C LEU A 130 -26.26 2.87 -2.06
N ASP A 131 -26.87 3.96 -2.51
CA ASP A 131 -28.31 4.08 -2.69
C ASP A 131 -28.70 3.44 -4.04
N LEU A 132 -29.11 2.15 -4.04
CA LEU A 132 -29.32 1.41 -5.28
C LEU A 132 -30.48 1.95 -6.14
N TRP A 133 -31.42 2.65 -5.53
CA TRP A 133 -32.53 3.31 -6.22
C TRP A 133 -32.06 4.47 -7.11
N ALA A 134 -30.83 4.96 -6.90
CA ALA A 134 -30.20 5.99 -7.72
C ALA A 134 -29.38 5.42 -8.89
N LEU A 135 -29.21 4.10 -8.95
CA LEU A 135 -28.52 3.41 -10.04
C LEU A 135 -29.50 2.96 -11.13
N GLU A 136 -28.98 2.74 -12.34
CA GLU A 136 -29.76 2.10 -13.40
C GLU A 136 -30.03 0.62 -13.05
N LEU A 137 -31.07 0.02 -13.64
CA LEU A 137 -31.24 -1.43 -13.53
C LEU A 137 -30.28 -2.13 -14.50
N GLY A 138 -29.67 -3.23 -14.06
CA GLY A 138 -28.72 -3.99 -14.86
C GLY A 138 -27.37 -4.16 -14.18
N ASP A 139 -26.34 -4.44 -14.99
CA ASP A 139 -25.01 -4.79 -14.51
C ASP A 139 -24.21 -3.54 -14.13
N HIS A 140 -23.52 -3.63 -13.00
CA HIS A 140 -22.63 -2.61 -12.46
C HIS A 140 -21.30 -3.23 -12.05
N VAL A 141 -20.24 -2.43 -12.08
CA VAL A 141 -18.89 -2.84 -11.67
C VAL A 141 -18.34 -1.86 -10.63
N LEU A 142 -18.06 -2.38 -9.44
CA LEU A 142 -17.20 -1.71 -8.46
C LEU A 142 -15.75 -2.04 -8.76
N GLU A 143 -14.90 -1.02 -8.78
CA GLU A 143 -13.45 -1.15 -8.89
C GLU A 143 -12.79 -0.51 -7.66
N VAL A 144 -11.90 -1.26 -7.00
CA VAL A 144 -11.03 -0.73 -5.95
C VAL A 144 -9.62 -0.72 -6.45
N THR A 145 -8.99 0.46 -6.38
CA THR A 145 -7.58 0.63 -6.69
C THR A 145 -6.83 1.04 -5.42
N ALA A 146 -5.84 0.24 -5.03
CA ALA A 146 -4.90 0.58 -3.96
C ALA A 146 -3.49 0.76 -4.53
N VAL A 147 -2.77 1.76 -4.03
CA VAL A 147 -1.37 2.03 -4.40
C VAL A 147 -0.57 2.24 -3.12
N ASP A 148 0.59 1.59 -3.01
CA ASP A 148 1.49 1.72 -1.85
C ASP A 148 2.43 2.95 -1.97
N GLY A 149 3.31 3.12 -0.98
CA GLY A 149 4.32 4.18 -0.98
C GLY A 149 5.44 3.99 -2.02
N ALA A 150 5.64 2.77 -2.53
CA ALA A 150 6.61 2.45 -3.57
C ALA A 150 6.03 2.56 -5.00
N GLY A 151 4.72 2.76 -5.14
CA GLY A 151 4.00 2.85 -6.42
C GLY A 151 3.47 1.52 -6.95
N ASN A 152 3.53 0.42 -6.19
CA ASN A 152 2.90 -0.85 -6.58
C ASN A 152 1.38 -0.72 -6.45
N ARG A 153 0.66 -1.37 -7.38
CA ARG A 153 -0.80 -1.21 -7.53
C ARG A 153 -1.53 -2.54 -7.46
N THR A 154 -2.59 -2.59 -6.67
CA THR A 154 -3.59 -3.67 -6.65
C THR A 154 -4.93 -3.13 -7.15
N VAL A 155 -5.62 -3.92 -8.00
CA VAL A 155 -6.95 -3.60 -8.50
C VAL A 155 -7.86 -4.81 -8.29
N GLU A 156 -8.96 -4.60 -7.57
CA GLU A 156 -10.02 -5.59 -7.37
C GLU A 156 -11.32 -5.10 -8.00
N ARG A 157 -12.11 -6.01 -8.56
CA ARG A 157 -13.40 -5.70 -9.18
C ARG A 157 -14.48 -6.65 -8.70
N ILE A 158 -15.66 -6.09 -8.43
CA ILE A 158 -16.86 -6.84 -8.10
C ILE A 158 -17.96 -6.44 -9.10
N GLY A 159 -18.53 -7.43 -9.79
CA GLY A 159 -19.71 -7.24 -10.63
C GLY A 159 -20.99 -7.55 -9.85
N PHE A 160 -22.04 -6.77 -10.03
CA PHE A 160 -23.36 -7.05 -9.47
C PHE A 160 -24.47 -6.56 -10.40
N THR A 161 -25.68 -7.08 -10.24
CA THR A 161 -26.83 -6.72 -11.09
C THR A 161 -27.97 -6.14 -10.26
N VAL A 162 -28.30 -4.86 -10.43
CA VAL A 162 -29.45 -4.25 -9.75
C VAL A 162 -30.74 -4.68 -10.45
N VAL A 163 -31.69 -5.21 -9.68
CA VAL A 163 -32.97 -5.72 -10.19
C VAL A 163 -34.15 -5.02 -9.51
N THR A 164 -35.34 -5.08 -10.11
CA THR A 164 -36.57 -4.64 -9.41
C THR A 164 -36.87 -5.54 -8.22
N PRO A 165 -37.53 -5.05 -7.16
CA PRO A 165 -37.80 -5.86 -5.98
C PRO A 165 -38.76 -6.98 -6.36
N SER A 166 -38.55 -8.17 -5.80
CA SER A 166 -39.53 -9.25 -5.94
C SER A 166 -40.86 -8.79 -5.29
N PRO A 167 -42.01 -8.88 -5.98
CA PRO A 167 -43.27 -8.46 -5.39
C PRO A 167 -43.57 -9.27 -4.14
N THR A 168 -43.73 -8.61 -3.00
CA THR A 168 -44.28 -9.23 -1.80
C THR A 168 -45.76 -9.46 -2.01
N PHE A 169 -46.14 -10.72 -2.27
CA PHE A 169 -47.55 -11.09 -2.32
C PHE A 169 -48.15 -10.99 -0.91
N TRP A 170 -49.03 -10.01 -0.70
CA TRP A 170 -49.92 -10.01 0.45
C TRP A 170 -50.82 -11.25 0.39
N PRO A 171 -51.06 -11.98 1.50
CA PRO A 171 -51.96 -13.13 1.47
C PRO A 171 -53.35 -12.66 1.01
N THR A 172 -53.85 -13.28 -0.05
CA THR A 172 -55.21 -13.04 -0.54
C THR A 172 -56.19 -13.26 0.61
N TRP A 173 -56.91 -12.21 1.00
CA TRP A 173 -57.97 -12.29 1.99
C TRP A 173 -59.01 -13.33 1.55
N ASN A 174 -59.03 -14.50 2.20
CA ASN A 174 -60.05 -15.52 1.98
C ASN A 174 -61.20 -15.27 2.97
N GLY A 175 -62.00 -14.24 2.69
CA GLY A 175 -63.16 -13.92 3.50
C GLY A 175 -64.22 -15.02 3.40
N SER A 176 -64.28 -15.90 4.41
CA SER A 176 -65.46 -16.72 4.63
C SER A 176 -66.59 -15.81 5.10
N ASN A 177 -67.59 -15.60 4.26
CA ASN A 177 -68.78 -14.82 4.56
C ASN A 177 -69.61 -15.57 5.62
N GLY A 178 -69.43 -15.22 6.90
CA GLY A 178 -70.27 -15.71 7.99
C GLY A 178 -71.61 -15.01 7.97
N THR A 179 -72.66 -15.68 7.50
CA THR A 179 -74.06 -15.27 7.66
C THR A 179 -74.45 -15.35 9.13
N ALA A 180 -74.83 -14.20 9.71
CA ALA A 180 -75.79 -14.10 10.82
C ALA A 180 -77.22 -14.13 10.24
N PRO A 181 -78.31 -14.40 11.01
CA PRO A 181 -78.42 -14.65 12.45
C PRO A 181 -78.69 -16.10 12.87
#